data_AF-A0A811T7N0-F1
#
_entry.id   AF-A0A811T7N0-F1
#
_cell.length_a   1.000
_cell.length_b   1.000
_cell.length_c   1.000
_cell.angle_alpha   90.00
_cell.angle_beta   90.00
_cell.angle_gamma   90.00
#
_symmetry.space_group_name_H-M   'P 1'
#
loop_
_entity.id
_entity.type
_entity.pdbx_description
1 polymer ?
#
loop_
_entity_poly.entity_id
_entity_poly.type
_entity_poly.pdbx_seq_one_letter_code
_entity_poly.pdbx_strand_id
1 'polypeptide(L)'
;MHDNGMILSEQYKSSITVINDPVNTFNNIYVKNTGRTTLYPDLVNVFIDGTFTYVNNSTIEEGTRWTRGDVLNITAPLPNGTHTVRVVVESGVSDTFIYRK
;
A
#
# COMPACT_ATOMS: atom_id res chain seq x y z
N MET A 1 17.99 -15.75 19.30
CA MET A 1 18.01 -14.28 19.10
C MET A 1 18.71 -14.01 17.76
N HIS A 2 17.96 -13.97 16.65
CA HIS A 2 18.51 -13.76 15.29
C HIS A 2 17.56 -12.94 14.39
N ASP A 3 16.47 -12.43 14.95
CA ASP A 3 15.29 -11.98 14.20
C ASP A 3 15.37 -10.49 13.82
N ASN A 4 15.89 -9.66 14.72
CA ASN A 4 15.96 -8.20 14.54
C ASN A 4 16.83 -7.76 13.35
N GLY A 5 17.86 -8.53 12.99
CA GLY A 5 18.76 -8.21 11.88
C GLY A 5 18.15 -8.47 10.49
N MET A 6 17.27 -9.47 10.38
CA MET A 6 16.57 -9.78 9.12
C MET A 6 15.47 -8.74 8.84
N ILE A 7 14.65 -8.42 9.84
CA ILE A 7 13.56 -7.44 9.74
C ILE A 7 14.09 -6.07 9.29
N LEU A 8 15.21 -5.62 9.86
CA LEU A 8 15.83 -4.35 9.50
C LEU A 8 16.35 -4.37 8.04
N SER A 9 16.98 -5.48 7.62
CA SER A 9 17.50 -5.63 6.26
C SER A 9 16.38 -5.65 5.21
N GLU A 10 15.21 -6.18 5.56
CA GLU A 10 14.01 -6.19 4.71
C GLU A 10 13.40 -4.80 4.59
N GLN A 11 13.36 -4.02 5.67
CA GLN A 11 12.91 -2.62 5.64
C GLN A 11 13.74 -1.75 4.69
N TYR A 12 15.07 -1.91 4.66
CA TYR A 12 15.92 -1.18 3.73
C TYR A 12 15.75 -1.57 2.26
N LYS A 13 15.22 -2.78 2.00
CA LYS A 13 15.00 -3.28 0.63
C LYS A 13 13.57 -3.04 0.16
N SER A 14 12.61 -2.92 1.07
CA SER A 14 11.21 -2.66 0.78
C SER A 14 10.99 -1.17 0.51
N SER A 15 10.19 -0.87 -0.51
CA SER A 15 9.78 0.48 -0.86
C SER A 15 8.50 0.39 -1.67
N ILE A 16 7.56 1.28 -1.38
CA ILE A 16 6.28 1.36 -2.10
C ILE A 16 5.98 2.81 -2.46
N THR A 17 5.14 3.01 -3.46
CA THR A 17 4.69 4.34 -3.86
C THR A 17 3.24 4.27 -4.28
N VAL A 18 2.39 5.12 -3.72
CA VAL A 18 1.02 5.31 -4.19
C VAL A 18 1.06 6.15 -5.47
N ILE A 19 0.43 5.65 -6.53
CA ILE A 19 0.47 6.24 -7.87
C ILE A 19 -0.89 6.80 -8.31
N ASN A 20 -1.82 7.01 -7.37
CA ASN A 20 -3.10 7.65 -7.63
C ASN A 20 -2.93 9.11 -8.05
N ASP A 21 -3.84 9.55 -8.92
CA ASP A 21 -4.09 10.97 -9.13
C ASP A 21 -4.68 11.60 -7.84
N PRO A 22 -4.28 12.83 -7.47
CA PRO A 22 -4.86 13.53 -6.33
C PRO A 22 -6.35 13.83 -6.48
N VAL A 23 -6.93 13.77 -7.67
CA VAL A 23 -8.36 13.75 -7.94
C VAL A 23 -8.78 12.29 -8.20
N ASN A 24 -9.31 11.64 -7.17
CA ASN A 24 -9.70 10.23 -7.25
C ASN A 24 -11.22 10.10 -7.35
N THR A 25 -11.72 9.87 -8.57
CA THR A 25 -13.15 9.65 -8.82
C THR A 25 -13.61 8.23 -8.49
N PHE A 26 -12.67 7.31 -8.23
CA PHE A 26 -12.93 5.89 -7.98
C PHE A 26 -12.69 5.52 -6.51
N ASN A 27 -13.05 4.29 -6.15
CA ASN A 27 -12.80 3.72 -4.82
C ASN A 27 -11.50 2.89 -4.78
N ASN A 28 -10.58 3.16 -5.70
CA ASN A 28 -9.37 2.36 -5.91
C ASN A 28 -8.13 3.14 -5.49
N ILE A 29 -7.21 2.45 -4.81
CA ILE A 29 -5.87 2.91 -4.46
C ILE A 29 -4.89 2.03 -5.23
N TYR A 30 -3.99 2.64 -5.99
CA TYR A 30 -2.97 1.99 -6.79
C TYR A 30 -1.61 2.18 -6.14
N VAL A 31 -0.96 1.08 -5.81
CA VAL A 31 0.31 1.10 -5.08
C VAL A 31 1.34 0.30 -5.86
N LYS A 32 2.46 0.92 -6.19
CA LYS A 32 3.57 0.28 -6.91
C LYS A 32 4.63 -0.19 -5.93
N ASN A 33 5.11 -1.42 -6.08
CA ASN A 33 6.30 -1.87 -5.35
C ASN A 33 7.54 -1.32 -6.06
N THR A 34 8.23 -0.40 -5.41
CA THR A 34 9.47 0.22 -5.93
C THR A 34 10.72 -0.41 -5.32
N GLY A 35 10.56 -1.22 -4.27
CA GLY A 35 11.61 -1.94 -3.56
C GLY A 35 12.08 -3.20 -4.27
N ARG A 36 13.01 -3.92 -3.64
CA ARG A 36 13.59 -5.18 -4.13
C ARG A 36 13.00 -6.41 -3.42
N THR A 37 12.18 -6.19 -2.40
CA THR A 37 11.52 -7.25 -1.62
C THR A 37 10.18 -7.62 -2.28
N THR A 38 9.90 -8.91 -2.37
CA THR A 38 8.56 -9.41 -2.73
C THR A 38 7.63 -9.23 -1.54
N LEU A 39 6.48 -8.62 -1.76
CA LEU A 39 5.47 -8.33 -0.73
C LEU A 39 4.20 -9.18 -0.96
N TYR A 40 3.35 -9.26 0.06
CA TYR A 40 2.06 -9.96 -0.01
C TYR A 40 0.88 -8.97 0.07
N PRO A 41 -0.05 -8.99 -0.91
CA PRO A 41 -1.25 -8.14 -0.91
C PRO A 41 -2.09 -8.20 0.34
N ASP A 42 -2.22 -9.40 0.92
CA ASP A 42 -3.07 -9.68 2.08
C ASP A 42 -2.55 -9.06 3.38
N LEU A 43 -1.29 -8.62 3.40
CA LEU A 43 -0.62 -8.03 4.56
C LEU A 43 -0.54 -6.49 4.48
N VAL A 44 -1.33 -5.89 3.60
CA VAL A 44 -1.40 -4.44 3.43
C VAL A 44 -2.47 -3.84 4.35
N ASN A 45 -2.08 -2.81 5.10
CA ASN A 45 -2.99 -2.01 5.92
C ASN A 45 -3.23 -0.65 5.28
N VAL A 46 -4.48 -0.21 5.26
CA VAL A 46 -4.87 1.11 4.76
C VAL A 46 -5.46 1.93 5.90
N PHE A 47 -5.03 3.19 5.99
CA PHE A 47 -5.53 4.16 6.94
C PHE A 47 -6.07 5.37 6.19
N ILE A 48 -7.27 5.83 6.57
CA ILE A 48 -7.89 7.06 6.06
C ILE A 48 -8.02 8.02 7.23
N ASP A 49 -7.38 9.18 7.14
CA ASP A 49 -7.26 10.17 8.22
C ASP A 49 -6.78 9.56 9.55
N GLY A 50 -5.85 8.62 9.45
CA GLY A 50 -5.28 7.89 10.60
C GLY A 50 -6.16 6.75 11.15
N THR A 51 -7.37 6.55 10.62
CA THR A 51 -8.26 5.46 11.03
C THR A 51 -8.02 4.23 10.17
N PHE A 52 -7.79 3.08 10.80
CA PHE A 52 -7.68 1.81 10.10
C PHE A 52 -8.96 1.52 9.31
N THR A 53 -8.79 1.21 8.03
CA THR A 53 -9.89 0.93 7.11
C THR A 53 -9.75 -0.47 6.57
N TYR A 54 -10.74 -1.31 6.83
CA TYR A 54 -10.81 -2.62 6.23
C TYR A 54 -11.02 -2.50 4.72
N VAL A 55 -10.15 -3.14 3.94
CA VAL A 55 -10.22 -3.15 2.47
C VAL A 55 -10.71 -4.50 2.00
N ASN A 56 -11.71 -4.50 1.12
CA ASN A 56 -12.43 -5.73 0.77
C ASN A 56 -11.67 -6.59 -0.23
N ASN A 57 -10.86 -5.98 -1.11
CA ASN A 57 -10.11 -6.67 -2.16
C ASN A 57 -8.82 -5.91 -2.48
N SER A 58 -7.70 -6.64 -2.43
CA SER A 58 -6.39 -6.19 -2.89
C SER A 58 -5.95 -7.14 -4.00
N THR A 59 -6.01 -6.71 -5.26
CA THR A 59 -5.64 -7.55 -6.42
C THR A 59 -4.39 -7.00 -7.08
N ILE A 60 -3.44 -7.89 -7.36
CA ILE A 60 -2.35 -7.60 -8.30
C ILE A 60 -2.87 -7.98 -9.69
N GLU A 61 -2.59 -7.17 -10.71
CA GLU A 61 -2.97 -7.48 -12.09
C GLU A 61 -2.40 -8.83 -12.56
N GLU A 62 -1.18 -9.18 -12.13
CA GLU A 62 -0.51 -10.44 -12.45
C GLU A 62 0.04 -11.14 -11.20
N GLY A 63 -0.53 -12.31 -10.86
CA GLY A 63 0.04 -13.24 -9.87
C GLY A 63 -0.44 -13.04 -8.42
N THR A 64 0.21 -13.74 -7.50
CA THR A 64 -0.11 -13.77 -6.06
C THR A 64 0.94 -13.07 -5.18
N ARG A 65 2.00 -12.55 -5.81
CA ARG A 65 3.16 -11.96 -5.15
C ARG A 65 3.41 -10.59 -5.74
N TRP A 66 3.49 -9.57 -4.89
CA TRP A 66 3.69 -8.18 -5.30
C TRP A 66 5.19 -7.91 -5.41
N THR A 67 5.75 -8.15 -6.60
CA THR A 67 7.18 -8.00 -6.88
C THR A 67 7.53 -6.61 -7.38
N ARG A 68 8.82 -6.31 -7.54
CA ARG A 68 9.28 -4.99 -7.98
C ARG A 68 8.70 -4.63 -9.33
N GLY A 69 8.00 -3.50 -9.39
CA GLY A 69 7.38 -2.98 -10.61
C GLY A 69 5.87 -3.22 -10.66
N ASP A 70 5.39 -4.26 -9.98
CA ASP A 70 3.97 -4.62 -9.94
C ASP A 70 3.14 -3.54 -9.25
N VAL A 71 1.88 -3.44 -9.67
CA VAL A 71 0.89 -2.52 -9.10
C VAL A 71 -0.18 -3.32 -8.39
N LEU A 72 -0.36 -3.01 -7.11
CA LEU A 72 -1.46 -3.48 -6.30
C LEU A 72 -2.64 -2.52 -6.44
N ASN A 73 -3.80 -3.05 -6.80
CA ASN A 73 -5.07 -2.33 -6.80
C ASN A 73 -5.88 -2.69 -5.55
N ILE A 74 -6.15 -1.71 -4.70
CA ILE A 74 -6.87 -1.87 -3.45
C ILE A 74 -8.22 -1.15 -3.56
N THR A 75 -9.32 -1.89 -3.40
CA THR A 75 -10.66 -1.28 -3.32
C THR A 75 -10.98 -0.92 -1.87
N ALA A 76 -11.14 0.38 -1.60
CA ALA A 76 -11.38 0.94 -0.28
C ALA A 76 -12.61 1.86 -0.27
N PRO A 77 -13.34 1.99 0.86
CA PRO A 77 -14.46 2.91 0.98
C PRO A 77 -13.96 4.36 1.11
N LEU A 78 -13.55 4.98 0.00
CA LEU A 78 -13.03 6.34 -0.03
C LEU A 78 -14.18 7.39 0.10
N PRO A 79 -14.31 8.09 1.25
CA PRO A 79 -15.29 9.15 1.41
C PRO A 79 -15.05 10.33 0.46
N ASN A 80 -16.11 11.07 0.15
CA ASN A 80 -16.02 12.32 -0.62
C ASN A 80 -15.38 13.43 0.21
N GLY A 81 -14.65 14.34 -0.44
CA GLY A 81 -13.89 15.40 0.24
C GLY A 81 -12.38 15.22 0.10
N THR A 82 -11.63 15.95 0.92
CA THR A 82 -10.16 15.86 0.97
C THR A 82 -9.73 15.03 2.16
N HIS A 83 -9.03 13.93 1.91
CA HIS A 83 -8.61 12.99 2.95
C HIS A 83 -7.16 12.54 2.74
N THR A 84 -6.51 12.15 3.83
CA THR A 84 -5.16 11.59 3.81
C THR A 84 -5.25 10.08 3.86
N VAL A 85 -4.62 9.40 2.91
CA VAL A 85 -4.54 7.94 2.88
C VAL A 85 -3.11 7.51 3.09
N ARG A 86 -2.91 6.58 4.02
CA ARG A 86 -1.62 5.93 4.28
C ARG A 86 -1.74 4.44 4.02
N VAL A 87 -0.85 3.92 3.19
CA VAL A 87 -0.72 2.49 2.92
C VAL A 87 0.52 1.98 3.62
N VAL A 88 0.41 0.89 4.38
CA VAL A 88 1.50 0.29 5.15
C VAL A 88 1.61 -1.18 4.79
N VAL A 89 2.83 -1.64 4.51
CA VAL A 89 3.13 -3.06 4.24
C VAL A 89 3.66 -3.75 5.49
N GLU A 90 3.73 -5.09 5.48
CA GLU A 90 4.16 -5.93 6.61
C GLU A 90 5.50 -5.51 7.24
N SER A 91 6.44 -5.03 6.41
CA SER A 91 7.75 -4.55 6.88
C SER A 91 7.68 -3.23 7.65
N GLY A 92 6.53 -2.57 7.69
CA GLY A 92 6.33 -1.24 8.30
C GLY A 92 6.65 -0.07 7.35
N VAL A 93 7.16 -0.35 6.16
CA VAL A 93 7.30 0.65 5.09
C VAL A 93 5.93 1.16 4.70
N SER A 94 5.81 2.48 4.49
CA SER A 94 4.54 3.09 4.15
C SER A 94 4.71 4.24 3.18
N ASP A 95 3.66 4.52 2.43
CA ASP A 95 3.54 5.73 1.63
C ASP A 95 2.19 6.42 1.90
N THR A 96 2.17 7.74 1.76
CA THR A 96 1.02 8.58 2.10
C THR A 96 0.69 9.49 0.95
N PHE A 97 -0.59 9.60 0.61
CA PHE A 97 -1.07 10.55 -0.38
C PHE A 97 -2.34 11.26 0.09
N ILE A 98 -2.61 12.42 -0.50
CA ILE A 98 -3.83 13.18 -0.29
C ILE A 98 -4.67 13.06 -1.54
N TYR A 99 -5.92 12.65 -1.39
CA TYR A 99 -6.89 12.64 -2.49
C TYR A 99 -8.01 13.65 -2.25
N ARG A 100 -8.67 14.00 -3.35
CA ARG A 100 -9.88 14.81 -3.42
C ARG A 100 -10.88 14.09 -4.30
N LYS A 101 -12.11 13.96 -3.81
CA LYS A 101 -13.21 13.30 -4.51
C LYS A 101 -14.47 14.14 -4.44
#